data_AF-A0A7X7HZU9-F1
#
_entry.id   AF-A0A7X7HZU9-F1
#
_cell.length_a   1.000
_cell.length_b   1.000
_cell.length_c   1.000
_cell.angle_alpha   90.00
_cell.angle_beta   90.00
_cell.angle_gamma   90.00
#
_symmetry.space_group_name_H-M   'P 1'
#
loop_
_entity.id
_entity.type
_entity.pdbx_description
1 polymer ?
#
loop_
_entity_poly.entity_id
_entity_poly.type
_entity_poly.pdbx_seq_one_letter_code
_entity_poly.pdbx_strand_id
1 'polypeptide(L)'
;MPENKLLSPVNPVKHSIDRTLRTIERRTRHYRNTIIVVVAIVAIAAIVSIVTFSWQPLCAIFLLPAVVVTFIYLDCRVIKIWSDELLDLWKKNELDLELYIKSITMMKMIPKSTLNGMLKLLPVQCAVKKEDAVIRAVIAATLSSISSSHLLNSTVSLCVGIAVPISIAISLVTFSLWPLPGTLVGVLAVAAKPFFERKLWHRWQTTVSGINEKLDNETVEKALQTLPWETISPKQKQQIFKFLFTLPS
;
A
#
# COMPACT_ATOMS: atom_id res chain seq x y z
N MET A 1 -41.95 -23.37 10.41
CA MET A 1 -40.54 -23.76 10.68
C MET A 1 -39.67 -23.10 9.62
N PRO A 2 -38.85 -22.10 9.96
CA PRO A 2 -37.92 -21.52 9.00
C PRO A 2 -36.85 -22.56 8.67
N GLU A 3 -36.70 -22.89 7.38
CA GLU A 3 -35.55 -23.63 6.87
C GLU A 3 -34.28 -22.91 7.31
N ASN A 4 -33.59 -23.51 8.26
CA ASN A 4 -32.26 -23.12 8.65
C ASN A 4 -31.37 -23.47 7.45
N LYS A 5 -31.26 -22.56 6.47
CA LYS A 5 -30.25 -22.60 5.41
C LYS A 5 -28.91 -22.63 6.12
N LEU A 6 -28.43 -23.84 6.40
CA LEU A 6 -27.06 -24.15 6.73
C LEU A 6 -26.22 -23.44 5.68
N LEU A 7 -25.70 -22.27 6.04
CA LEU A 7 -24.75 -21.51 5.26
C LEU A 7 -23.60 -22.49 5.01
N SER A 8 -23.60 -23.10 3.83
CA SER A 8 -22.51 -23.95 3.37
C SER A 8 -21.22 -23.22 3.71
N PRO A 9 -20.26 -23.86 4.42
CA PRO A 9 -19.07 -23.19 4.90
C PRO A 9 -18.48 -22.37 3.75
N VAL A 10 -18.47 -21.04 3.92
CA VAL A 10 -18.08 -20.12 2.85
C VAL A 10 -16.67 -20.51 2.44
N ASN A 11 -16.52 -21.01 1.21
CA ASN A 11 -15.22 -21.47 0.73
C ASN A 11 -14.23 -20.28 0.77
N PRO A 12 -13.21 -20.31 1.66
CA PRO A 12 -12.35 -19.16 1.91
C PRO A 12 -11.56 -18.76 0.66
N VAL A 13 -11.28 -19.72 -0.23
CA VAL A 13 -10.62 -19.47 -1.52
C VAL A 13 -11.54 -18.66 -2.43
N LYS A 14 -12.82 -19.05 -2.55
CA LYS A 14 -13.81 -18.32 -3.36
C LYS A 14 -14.00 -16.89 -2.83
N HIS A 15 -14.15 -16.75 -1.52
CA HIS A 15 -14.28 -15.43 -0.89
C HIS A 15 -13.07 -14.53 -1.17
N SER A 16 -11.85 -15.08 -1.07
CA SER A 16 -10.60 -14.36 -1.36
C SER A 16 -10.50 -13.95 -2.83
N ILE A 17 -10.91 -14.82 -3.76
CA ILE A 17 -10.97 -14.51 -5.19
C ILE A 17 -11.93 -13.35 -5.46
N ASP A 18 -13.16 -13.44 -4.95
CA ASP A 18 -14.18 -12.39 -5.13
C ASP A 18 -13.68 -11.06 -4.58
N ARG A 19 -12.97 -11.09 -3.45
CA ARG A 19 -12.37 -9.90 -2.85
C ARG A 19 -11.29 -9.29 -3.75
N THR A 20 -10.42 -10.11 -4.32
CA THR A 20 -9.38 -9.64 -5.25
C THR A 20 -9.96 -9.05 -6.53
N LEU A 21 -11.02 -9.67 -7.07
CA LEU A 21 -11.75 -9.13 -8.22
C LEU A 21 -12.33 -7.75 -7.91
N ARG A 22 -13.00 -7.58 -6.76
CA ARG A 22 -13.51 -6.28 -6.31
C ARG A 22 -12.40 -5.25 -6.10
N THR A 23 -11.25 -5.67 -5.58
CA THR A 23 -10.07 -4.81 -5.43
C THR A 23 -9.58 -4.33 -6.79
N ILE A 24 -9.43 -5.22 -7.77
CA ILE A 24 -9.00 -4.86 -9.13
C ILE A 24 -10.01 -3.90 -9.77
N GLU A 25 -11.31 -4.18 -9.68
CA GLU A 25 -12.36 -3.31 -10.21
C GLU A 25 -12.30 -1.90 -9.58
N ARG A 26 -12.10 -1.83 -8.26
CA ARG A 26 -11.95 -0.56 -7.54
C ARG A 26 -10.73 0.22 -8.04
N ARG A 27 -9.60 -0.44 -8.27
CA ARG A 27 -8.38 0.19 -8.81
C ARG A 27 -8.62 0.73 -10.23
N THR A 28 -9.26 -0.05 -11.10
CA THR A 28 -9.62 0.38 -12.46
C THR A 28 -10.55 1.59 -12.44
N ARG A 29 -11.54 1.61 -11.54
CA ARG A 29 -12.46 2.75 -11.37
C ARG A 29 -11.72 4.01 -10.92
N HIS A 30 -10.84 3.88 -9.93
CA HIS A 30 -10.01 4.99 -9.46
C HIS A 30 -9.12 5.54 -10.57
N TYR A 31 -8.45 4.67 -11.32
CA TYR A 31 -7.60 5.08 -12.44
C TYR A 31 -8.39 5.84 -13.52
N ARG A 32 -9.55 5.31 -13.90
CA ARG A 32 -10.44 5.98 -14.87
C ARG A 32 -10.91 7.35 -14.35
N ASN A 33 -11.33 7.42 -13.09
CA ASN A 33 -11.77 8.68 -12.48
C ASN A 33 -10.61 9.70 -12.43
N THR A 34 -9.39 9.26 -12.11
CA THR A 34 -8.20 10.12 -12.14
C THR A 34 -7.93 10.66 -13.54
N ILE A 35 -8.01 9.85 -14.59
CA ILE A 35 -7.88 10.32 -15.97
C ILE A 35 -8.95 11.36 -16.29
N ILE A 36 -10.22 11.09 -15.96
CA ILE A 36 -11.33 12.03 -16.20
C ILE A 36 -11.06 13.37 -15.50
N VAL A 37 -10.63 13.34 -14.24
CA VAL A 37 -10.30 14.56 -13.48
C VAL A 37 -9.14 15.32 -14.11
N VAL A 38 -8.06 14.63 -14.51
CA VAL A 38 -6.90 15.24 -15.19
C VAL A 38 -7.32 15.92 -16.50
N VAL A 39 -8.08 15.22 -17.35
CA VAL A 39 -8.57 15.77 -18.62
C VAL A 39 -9.50 16.95 -18.38
N ALA A 40 -10.40 16.86 -17.41
CA ALA A 40 -11.32 17.94 -17.05
C ALA A 40 -10.57 19.20 -16.57
N ILE A 41 -9.55 19.05 -15.71
CA ILE A 41 -8.72 20.18 -15.23
C ILE A 41 -8.06 20.88 -16.42
N VAL A 42 -7.44 20.13 -17.33
CA VAL A 42 -6.75 20.70 -18.50
C VAL A 42 -7.73 21.38 -19.45
N ALA A 43 -8.86 20.73 -19.76
CA ALA A 43 -9.87 21.28 -20.66
C ALA A 43 -10.51 22.55 -20.11
N ILE A 44 -10.90 22.56 -18.82
CA ILE A 44 -11.49 23.73 -18.16
C ILE A 44 -10.46 24.87 -18.12
N ALA A 45 -9.21 24.60 -17.75
CA ALA A 45 -8.15 25.61 -17.72
C ALA A 45 -7.93 26.25 -19.10
N ALA A 46 -7.93 25.45 -20.17
CA ALA A 46 -7.78 25.94 -21.54
C ALA A 46 -8.97 26.80 -21.98
N ILE A 47 -10.21 26.36 -21.75
CA ILE A 47 -11.42 27.11 -22.11
C ILE A 47 -11.46 28.45 -21.36
N VAL A 48 -11.21 28.45 -20.05
CA VAL A 48 -11.23 29.68 -19.25
C VAL A 48 -10.12 30.64 -19.70
N SER A 49 -8.93 30.12 -20.03
CA SER A 49 -7.82 30.92 -20.57
C SER A 49 -8.20 31.65 -21.85
N ILE A 50 -8.86 30.95 -22.80
CA ILE A 50 -9.32 31.53 -24.06
C ILE A 50 -10.40 32.58 -23.82
N VAL A 51 -11.40 32.29 -22.98
CA VAL A 51 -12.53 33.20 -22.71
C VAL A 51 -12.09 34.47 -21.99
N THR A 52 -11.17 34.35 -21.04
CA THR A 52 -10.67 35.50 -20.26
C THR A 52 -9.49 36.21 -20.91
N PHE A 53 -8.97 35.67 -22.02
CA PHE A 53 -7.74 36.12 -22.68
C PHE A 53 -6.57 36.30 -21.68
N SER A 54 -6.49 35.39 -20.70
CA SER A 54 -5.52 35.43 -19.61
C SER A 54 -4.82 34.10 -19.48
N TRP A 55 -3.51 34.13 -19.19
CA TRP A 55 -2.70 32.93 -18.99
C TRP A 55 -2.87 32.32 -17.59
N GLN A 56 -3.41 33.09 -16.62
CA GLN A 56 -3.52 32.67 -15.23
C GLN A 56 -4.25 31.32 -15.01
N PRO A 57 -5.35 31.00 -15.73
CA PRO A 57 -6.02 29.71 -15.60
C PRO A 57 -5.13 28.50 -15.93
N LEU A 58 -4.09 28.69 -16.77
CA LEU A 58 -3.14 27.63 -17.09
C LEU A 58 -2.31 27.19 -15.87
N CYS A 59 -2.21 28.02 -14.83
CA CYS A 59 -1.60 27.62 -13.55
C CYS A 59 -2.35 26.45 -12.88
N ALA A 60 -3.60 26.16 -13.26
CA ALA A 60 -4.30 24.97 -12.78
C ALA A 60 -3.59 23.65 -13.16
N ILE A 61 -2.70 23.65 -14.16
CA ILE A 61 -1.86 22.50 -14.51
C ILE A 61 -0.94 22.08 -13.35
N PHE A 62 -0.56 23.02 -12.48
CA PHE A 62 0.19 22.68 -11.27
C PHE A 62 -0.62 21.82 -10.27
N LEU A 63 -1.95 21.68 -10.44
CA LEU A 63 -2.75 20.75 -9.64
C LEU A 63 -2.62 19.29 -10.11
N LEU A 64 -2.05 19.02 -11.29
CA LEU A 64 -1.95 17.65 -11.81
C LEU A 64 -1.12 16.71 -10.91
N PRO A 65 0.07 17.10 -10.41
CA PRO A 65 0.81 16.29 -9.44
C PRO A 65 -0.01 15.97 -8.19
N ALA A 66 -0.81 16.92 -7.68
CA ALA A 66 -1.68 16.71 -6.51
C ALA A 66 -2.71 15.59 -6.77
N VAL A 67 -3.33 15.60 -7.96
CA VAL A 67 -4.29 14.57 -8.38
C VAL A 67 -3.62 13.20 -8.53
N VAL A 68 -2.45 13.15 -9.17
CA VAL A 68 -1.70 11.89 -9.39
C VAL A 68 -1.25 11.27 -8.07
N VAL A 69 -0.68 12.07 -7.16
CA VAL A 69 -0.20 11.54 -5.89
C VAL A 69 -1.37 11.12 -4.99
N THR A 70 -2.51 11.83 -5.05
CA THR A 70 -3.75 11.40 -4.37
C THR A 70 -4.19 10.02 -4.87
N PHE A 71 -4.16 9.78 -6.18
CA PHE A 71 -4.46 8.48 -6.76
C PHE A 71 -3.50 7.39 -6.25
N ILE A 72 -2.19 7.63 -6.27
CA ILE A 72 -1.18 6.68 -5.79
C ILE A 72 -1.43 6.31 -4.32
N TYR A 73 -1.71 7.30 -3.46
CA TYR A 73 -2.03 7.05 -2.05
C TYR A 73 -3.27 6.16 -1.88
N LEU A 74 -4.35 6.45 -2.61
CA LEU A 74 -5.57 5.65 -2.55
C LEU A 74 -5.34 4.23 -3.05
N ASP A 75 -4.57 4.06 -4.13
CA ASP A 75 -4.21 2.74 -4.67
C ASP A 75 -3.39 1.93 -3.66
N CYS A 76 -2.34 2.51 -3.09
CA CYS A 76 -1.51 1.89 -2.05
C CYS A 76 -2.36 1.48 -0.84
N ARG A 77 -3.31 2.32 -0.41
CA ARG A 77 -4.21 2.00 0.71
C ARG A 77 -5.12 0.82 0.39
N VAL A 78 -5.70 0.78 -0.81
CA VAL A 78 -6.57 -0.32 -1.26
C VAL A 78 -5.79 -1.63 -1.33
N ILE A 79 -4.57 -1.60 -1.88
CA ILE A 79 -3.68 -2.76 -1.96
C ILE A 79 -3.28 -3.24 -0.57
N LYS A 80 -2.94 -2.33 0.35
CA LYS A 80 -2.57 -2.68 1.73
C LYS A 80 -3.71 -3.42 2.45
N ILE A 81 -4.93 -2.90 2.37
CA ILE A 81 -6.10 -3.53 2.99
C ILE A 81 -6.29 -4.94 2.41
N TRP A 82 -6.22 -5.06 1.09
CA TRP A 82 -6.33 -6.35 0.42
C TRP A 82 -5.24 -7.34 0.86
N SER A 83 -3.98 -6.91 0.94
CA SER A 83 -2.88 -7.79 1.35
C SER A 83 -3.00 -8.20 2.82
N ASP A 84 -3.38 -7.27 3.70
CA ASP A 84 -3.57 -7.56 5.12
C ASP A 84 -4.73 -8.57 5.33
N GLU A 85 -5.84 -8.43 4.59
CA GLU A 85 -6.96 -9.38 4.63
C GLU A 85 -6.51 -10.81 4.21
N LEU A 86 -5.74 -10.94 3.13
CA LEU A 86 -5.23 -12.25 2.69
C LEU A 86 -4.19 -12.84 3.65
N LEU A 87 -3.31 -12.00 4.21
CA LEU A 87 -2.32 -12.42 5.19
C LEU A 87 -2.96 -12.89 6.49
N ASP A 88 -4.08 -12.27 6.91
CA ASP A 88 -4.83 -12.71 8.09
C ASP A 88 -5.46 -14.09 7.89
N LEU A 89 -6.08 -14.35 6.73
CA LEU A 89 -6.62 -15.67 6.39
C LEU A 89 -5.52 -16.74 6.28
N TRP A 90 -4.39 -16.38 5.71
CA TRP A 90 -3.23 -17.27 5.62
C TRP A 90 -2.63 -17.59 6.98
N LYS A 91 -2.49 -16.59 7.86
CA LYS A 91 -2.04 -16.75 9.25
C LYS A 91 -2.95 -17.70 10.03
N LYS A 92 -4.27 -17.62 9.82
CA LYS A 92 -5.27 -18.50 10.44
C LYS A 92 -5.35 -19.90 9.82
N ASN A 93 -4.52 -20.20 8.82
CA ASN A 93 -4.56 -21.44 8.05
C ASN A 93 -5.90 -21.68 7.31
N GLU A 94 -6.71 -20.63 7.11
CA GLU A 94 -7.97 -20.70 6.39
C GLU A 94 -7.77 -20.60 4.87
N LEU A 95 -6.65 -20.01 4.45
CA LEU A 95 -6.31 -19.82 3.04
C LEU A 95 -4.98 -20.48 2.69
N ASP A 96 -5.02 -21.42 1.74
CA ASP A 96 -3.84 -21.93 1.07
C ASP A 96 -3.43 -20.95 -0.05
N LEU A 97 -2.34 -20.20 0.17
CA LEU A 97 -1.88 -19.18 -0.76
C LEU A 97 -1.46 -19.76 -2.12
N GLU A 98 -0.87 -20.96 -2.16
CA GLU A 98 -0.44 -21.58 -3.41
C GLU A 98 -1.65 -21.98 -4.26
N LEU A 99 -2.63 -22.64 -3.64
CA LEU A 99 -3.89 -23.00 -4.31
C LEU A 99 -4.64 -21.76 -4.78
N TYR A 100 -4.69 -20.72 -3.94
CA TYR A 100 -5.31 -19.44 -4.27
C TYR A 100 -4.64 -18.78 -5.48
N ILE A 101 -3.31 -18.72 -5.51
CA ILE A 101 -2.54 -18.13 -6.61
C ILE A 101 -2.72 -18.91 -7.90
N LYS A 102 -2.65 -20.25 -7.84
CA LYS A 102 -2.92 -21.12 -8.98
C LYS A 102 -4.33 -20.88 -9.53
N SER A 103 -5.32 -20.75 -8.65
CA SER A 103 -6.72 -20.52 -9.04
C SER A 103 -6.92 -19.15 -9.69
N ILE A 104 -6.38 -18.08 -9.11
CA ILE A 104 -6.58 -16.72 -9.63
C ILE A 104 -5.79 -16.44 -10.92
N THR A 105 -4.61 -17.05 -11.08
CA THR A 105 -3.81 -16.92 -12.31
C THR A 105 -4.42 -17.63 -13.51
N MET A 106 -5.28 -18.64 -13.29
CA MET A 106 -6.05 -19.29 -14.36
C MET A 106 -7.19 -18.42 -14.91
N MET A 107 -7.57 -17.33 -14.23
CA MET A 107 -8.65 -16.46 -14.67
C MET A 107 -8.19 -15.52 -15.79
N LYS A 108 -8.64 -15.79 -17.02
CA LYS A 108 -8.24 -15.03 -18.22
C LYS A 108 -8.70 -13.57 -18.24
N MET A 109 -9.73 -13.21 -17.46
CA MET A 109 -10.30 -11.85 -17.47
C MET A 109 -9.48 -10.82 -16.68
N ILE A 110 -8.46 -11.26 -15.92
CA ILE A 110 -7.68 -10.37 -15.06
C ILE A 110 -6.42 -9.88 -15.80
N PRO A 111 -6.12 -8.57 -15.81
CA PRO A 111 -4.87 -8.06 -16.34
C PRO A 111 -3.65 -8.67 -15.63
N LYS A 112 -2.87 -9.48 -16.35
CA LYS A 112 -1.75 -10.26 -15.78
C LYS A 112 -0.72 -9.39 -15.07
N SER A 113 -0.39 -8.23 -15.62
CA SER A 113 0.58 -7.30 -15.02
C SER A 113 0.12 -6.79 -13.65
N THR A 114 -1.14 -6.36 -13.55
CA THR A 114 -1.75 -5.88 -12.31
C THR A 114 -1.82 -6.99 -11.26
N LEU A 115 -2.26 -8.19 -11.66
CA LEU A 115 -2.33 -9.35 -10.77
C LEU A 115 -0.95 -9.75 -10.26
N ASN A 116 0.05 -9.86 -11.15
CA ASN A 116 1.41 -10.21 -10.76
C ASN A 116 2.00 -9.19 -9.78
N GLY A 117 1.77 -7.89 -10.00
CA GLY A 117 2.19 -6.85 -9.07
C GLY A 117 1.56 -7.00 -7.68
N MET A 118 0.27 -7.35 -7.61
CA MET A 118 -0.41 -7.62 -6.35
C MET A 118 0.10 -8.89 -5.68
N LEU A 119 0.28 -9.98 -6.43
CA LEU A 119 0.74 -11.27 -5.91
C LEU A 119 2.19 -11.24 -5.40
N LYS A 120 3.04 -10.35 -5.95
CA LYS A 120 4.40 -10.11 -5.43
C LYS A 120 4.43 -9.62 -3.98
N LEU A 121 3.32 -9.09 -3.46
CA LEU A 121 3.21 -8.64 -2.07
C LEU A 121 2.90 -9.78 -1.09
N LEU A 122 2.63 -10.98 -1.59
CA LEU A 122 2.30 -12.16 -0.79
C LEU A 122 3.55 -13.05 -0.61
N PRO A 123 3.63 -13.81 0.49
CA PRO A 123 4.77 -14.69 0.80
C PRO A 123 4.70 -16.01 0.02
N VAL A 124 4.53 -15.95 -1.29
CA VAL A 124 4.34 -17.14 -2.16
C VAL A 124 5.58 -18.03 -2.20
N GLN A 125 6.75 -17.40 -2.11
CA GLN A 125 8.05 -18.06 -2.23
C GLN A 125 8.56 -18.60 -0.89
N CYS A 126 7.88 -18.26 0.21
CA CYS A 126 8.22 -18.77 1.52
C CYS A 126 7.71 -20.22 1.58
N ALA A 127 8.61 -21.19 1.40
CA ALA A 127 8.34 -22.63 1.56
C ALA A 127 8.09 -22.99 3.03
N VAL A 128 7.16 -22.28 3.69
CA VAL A 128 6.79 -22.49 5.08
C VAL A 128 5.80 -23.64 5.08
N LYS A 129 6.19 -24.73 5.74
CA LYS A 129 5.27 -25.85 5.99
C LYS A 129 3.99 -25.31 6.61
N LYS A 130 2.84 -25.82 6.14
CA LYS A 130 1.49 -25.40 6.58
C LYS A 130 1.27 -25.44 8.10
N GLU A 131 2.13 -26.14 8.83
CA GLU A 131 2.03 -26.40 10.26
C GLU A 131 2.60 -25.28 11.14
N ASP A 132 3.50 -24.42 10.65
CA ASP A 132 4.13 -23.41 11.50
C ASP A 132 3.33 -22.11 11.55
N ALA A 133 2.33 -22.07 12.44
CA ALA A 133 1.51 -20.88 12.68
C ALA A 133 2.33 -19.68 13.19
N VAL A 134 3.42 -19.93 13.91
CA VAL A 134 4.27 -18.91 14.53
C VAL A 134 5.07 -18.20 13.44
N ILE A 135 5.74 -18.95 12.56
CA ILE A 135 6.49 -18.39 11.43
C ILE A 135 5.57 -17.61 10.48
N ARG A 136 4.37 -18.12 10.19
CA ARG A 136 3.39 -17.38 9.37
C ARG A 136 3.00 -16.05 10.00
N ALA A 137 2.80 -16.02 11.31
CA ALA A 137 2.46 -14.79 12.02
C ALA A 137 3.60 -13.75 11.96
N VAL A 138 4.86 -14.19 12.11
CA VAL A 138 6.04 -13.32 11.98
C VAL A 138 6.19 -12.78 10.55
N ILE A 139 6.03 -13.63 9.53
CA ILE A 139 6.09 -13.23 8.12
C ILE A 139 4.97 -12.25 7.78
N ALA A 140 3.72 -12.55 8.19
CA ALA A 140 2.58 -11.67 7.96
C ALA A 140 2.76 -10.30 8.64
N ALA A 141 3.24 -10.28 9.89
CA ALA A 141 3.55 -9.04 10.60
C ALA A 141 4.66 -8.24 9.90
N THR A 142 5.68 -8.92 9.39
CA THR A 142 6.78 -8.30 8.64
C THR A 142 6.27 -7.70 7.34
N LEU A 143 5.55 -8.45 6.51
CA LEU A 143 4.96 -7.95 5.26
C LEU A 143 3.97 -6.79 5.49
N SER A 144 3.17 -6.84 6.56
CA SER A 144 2.26 -5.73 6.91
C SER A 144 3.03 -4.47 7.36
N SER A 145 4.19 -4.63 8.02
CA SER A 145 5.08 -3.51 8.35
C SER A 145 5.72 -2.90 7.10
N ILE A 146 6.11 -3.73 6.15
CA ILE A 146 6.66 -3.31 4.85
C ILE A 146 5.63 -2.49 4.07
N SER A 147 4.41 -3.01 3.92
CA SER A 147 3.32 -2.31 3.24
C SER A 147 2.90 -1.02 3.96
N SER A 148 2.96 -0.99 5.29
CA SER A 148 2.73 0.22 6.09
C SER A 148 3.78 1.30 5.85
N SER A 149 5.03 0.89 5.63
CA SER A 149 6.14 1.81 5.30
C SER A 149 5.96 2.43 3.91
N HIS A 150 5.47 1.65 2.93
CA HIS A 150 5.07 2.18 1.62
C HIS A 150 3.97 3.21 1.73
N LEU A 151 2.91 2.91 2.49
CA LEU A 151 1.82 3.85 2.69
C LEU A 151 2.29 5.15 3.35
N LEU A 152 3.23 5.08 4.30
CA LEU A 152 3.85 6.26 4.91
C LEU A 152 4.60 7.09 3.87
N ASN A 153 5.44 6.46 3.03
CA ASN A 153 6.15 7.13 1.95
C ASN A 153 5.17 7.81 0.96
N SER A 154 4.10 7.12 0.58
CA SER A 154 3.04 7.70 -0.27
C SER A 154 2.29 8.84 0.42
N THR A 155 2.10 8.78 1.74
CA THR A 155 1.47 9.86 2.52
C THR A 155 2.35 11.11 2.54
N VAL A 156 3.66 10.95 2.79
CA VAL A 156 4.62 12.07 2.75
C VAL A 156 4.68 12.65 1.33
N SER A 157 4.75 11.78 0.31
CA SER A 157 4.69 12.20 -1.09
C SER A 157 3.41 12.97 -1.39
N LEU A 158 2.26 12.58 -0.82
CA LEU A 158 0.99 13.27 -0.96
C LEU A 158 1.03 14.66 -0.33
N CYS A 159 1.52 14.79 0.90
CA CYS A 159 1.67 16.10 1.54
C CYS A 159 2.53 17.04 0.69
N VAL A 160 3.68 16.55 0.19
CA VAL A 160 4.59 17.35 -0.65
C VAL A 160 3.97 17.66 -2.02
N GLY A 161 3.45 16.64 -2.70
CA GLY A 161 2.88 16.73 -4.04
C GLY A 161 1.58 17.53 -4.12
N ILE A 162 0.89 17.72 -3.01
CA ILE A 162 -0.27 18.61 -2.91
C ILE A 162 0.16 20.01 -2.46
N ALA A 163 0.87 20.12 -1.34
CA ALA A 163 1.12 21.43 -0.71
C ALA A 163 2.01 22.33 -1.57
N VAL A 164 3.07 21.78 -2.18
CA VAL A 164 4.02 22.57 -2.96
C VAL A 164 3.37 23.12 -4.24
N PRO A 165 2.72 22.32 -5.10
CA PRO A 165 2.18 22.84 -6.35
C PRO A 165 0.99 23.78 -6.15
N ILE A 166 0.15 23.53 -5.13
CA ILE A 166 -0.94 24.45 -4.78
C ILE A 166 -0.37 25.80 -4.32
N SER A 167 0.65 25.80 -3.46
CA SER A 167 1.28 27.04 -2.99
C SER A 167 1.89 27.84 -4.13
N ILE A 168 2.55 27.16 -5.08
CA ILE A 168 3.11 27.78 -6.28
C ILE A 168 1.99 28.36 -7.15
N ALA A 169 0.92 27.61 -7.40
CA ALA A 169 -0.21 28.07 -8.21
C ALA A 169 -0.86 29.32 -7.61
N ILE A 170 -1.11 29.34 -6.30
CA ILE A 170 -1.70 30.51 -5.62
C ILE A 170 -0.73 31.71 -5.67
N SER A 171 0.57 31.48 -5.47
CA SER A 171 1.59 32.53 -5.52
C SER A 171 1.64 33.19 -6.91
N LEU A 172 1.60 32.40 -7.98
CA LEU A 172 1.57 32.89 -9.36
C LEU A 172 0.29 33.68 -9.68
N VAL A 173 -0.87 33.22 -9.19
CA VAL A 173 -2.15 33.90 -9.44
C VAL A 173 -2.27 35.21 -8.66
N THR A 174 -1.79 35.24 -7.42
CA THR A 174 -1.93 36.39 -6.51
C THR A 174 -0.76 37.36 -6.56
N PHE A 175 0.32 37.02 -7.29
CA PHE A 175 1.61 37.74 -7.26
C PHE A 175 2.11 37.99 -5.83
N SER A 176 1.83 37.06 -4.92
CA SER A 176 2.08 37.20 -3.50
C SER A 176 2.95 36.07 -3.00
N LEU A 177 3.91 36.39 -2.12
CA LEU A 177 4.78 35.41 -1.46
C LEU A 177 4.12 34.76 -0.23
N TRP A 178 2.97 35.28 0.23
CA TRP A 178 2.21 34.75 1.37
C TRP A 178 1.73 33.29 1.27
N PRO A 179 1.58 32.65 0.10
CA PRO A 179 1.28 31.23 -0.01
C PRO A 179 2.48 30.32 0.24
N LEU A 180 3.71 30.84 0.25
CA LEU A 180 4.93 30.05 0.45
C LEU A 180 5.00 29.29 1.79
N PRO A 181 4.44 29.76 2.92
CA PRO A 181 4.21 28.94 4.12
C PRO A 181 3.57 27.58 3.85
N GLY A 182 2.76 27.40 2.79
CA GLY A 182 2.24 26.09 2.42
C GLY A 182 3.33 25.07 2.06
N THR A 183 4.48 25.52 1.57
CA THR A 183 5.66 24.67 1.36
C THR A 183 6.25 24.13 2.67
N LEU A 184 6.08 24.86 3.78
CA LEU A 184 6.49 24.39 5.11
C LEU A 184 5.74 23.11 5.50
N VAL A 185 4.49 22.94 5.07
CA VAL A 185 3.73 21.69 5.31
C VAL A 185 4.44 20.50 4.66
N GLY A 186 4.94 20.67 3.43
CA GLY A 186 5.73 19.64 2.74
C GLY A 186 7.02 19.32 3.49
N VAL A 187 7.76 20.35 3.93
CA VAL A 187 8.99 20.20 4.72
C VAL A 187 8.72 19.49 6.05
N LEU A 188 7.68 19.91 6.77
CA LEU A 188 7.28 19.31 8.05
C LEU A 188 6.85 17.85 7.88
N ALA A 189 6.13 17.51 6.79
CA ALA A 189 5.77 16.13 6.49
C ALA A 189 7.01 15.24 6.27
N VAL A 190 8.02 15.74 5.56
CA VAL A 190 9.31 15.05 5.37
C VAL A 190 10.06 14.94 6.70
N ALA A 191 10.10 16.00 7.50
CA ALA A 191 10.75 16.02 8.81
C ALA A 191 10.07 15.09 9.84
N ALA A 192 8.75 14.91 9.73
CA ALA A 192 7.98 14.01 10.59
C ALA A 192 8.10 12.52 10.20
N LYS A 193 8.55 12.21 8.97
CA LYS A 193 8.74 10.84 8.48
C LYS A 193 9.49 9.92 9.45
N PRO A 194 10.70 10.25 9.96
CA PRO A 194 11.44 9.37 10.88
C PRO A 194 10.68 9.07 12.18
N PHE A 195 9.85 10.00 12.65
CA PHE A 195 9.02 9.79 13.84
C PHE A 195 7.96 8.70 13.59
N PHE A 196 7.29 8.73 12.44
CA PHE A 196 6.33 7.70 12.06
C PHE A 196 6.99 6.35 11.77
N GLU A 197 8.14 6.33 11.11
CA GLU A 197 8.93 5.10 10.91
C GLU A 197 9.29 4.46 12.25
N ARG A 198 9.74 5.26 13.23
CA ARG A 198 10.03 4.77 14.58
C ARG A 198 8.79 4.20 15.28
N LYS A 199 7.62 4.83 15.10
CA LYS A 199 6.36 4.35 15.66
C LYS A 199 5.90 3.03 15.01
N LEU A 200 6.04 2.90 13.70
CA LEU A 200 5.75 1.66 12.96
C LEU A 200 6.70 0.54 13.40
N TRP A 201 7.98 0.85 13.50
CA TRP A 201 9.01 -0.05 14.01
C TRP A 201 8.65 -0.59 15.39
N HIS A 202 8.27 0.30 16.31
CA HIS A 202 7.91 -0.11 17.68
C HIS A 202 6.68 -1.03 17.70
N ARG A 203 5.64 -0.73 16.90
CA ARG A 203 4.45 -1.60 16.78
C ARG A 203 4.78 -2.99 16.24
N TRP A 204 5.62 -3.04 15.21
CA TRP A 204 6.10 -4.30 14.66
C TRP A 204 6.88 -5.08 15.72
N GLN A 205 7.81 -4.43 16.41
CA GLN A 205 8.61 -5.02 17.48
C GLN A 205 7.74 -5.64 18.58
N THR A 206 6.73 -4.89 19.06
CA THR A 206 5.77 -5.39 20.08
C THR A 206 4.94 -6.57 19.58
N THR A 207 4.62 -6.59 18.28
CA THR A 207 3.84 -7.68 17.68
C THR A 207 4.68 -8.96 17.58
N VAL A 208 5.94 -8.83 17.15
CA VAL A 208 6.87 -9.96 16.99
C VAL A 208 7.33 -10.51 18.33
N SER A 209 7.65 -9.65 19.31
CA SER A 209 8.05 -10.10 20.65
C SER A 209 6.94 -10.88 21.36
N GLY A 210 5.66 -10.59 21.07
CA GLY A 210 4.54 -11.34 21.61
C GLY A 210 4.35 -12.74 21.01
N ILE A 211 5.05 -13.07 19.91
CA ILE A 211 4.97 -14.36 19.22
C ILE A 211 6.09 -15.33 19.67
N ASN A 212 6.99 -14.89 20.55
CA ASN A 212 8.39 -15.32 20.60
C ASN A 212 8.77 -16.51 21.50
N GLU A 213 7.87 -17.36 21.97
CA GLU A 213 8.31 -18.35 23.00
C GLU A 213 9.11 -19.54 22.44
N LYS A 214 9.09 -19.85 21.13
CA LYS A 214 9.81 -21.01 20.53
C LYS A 214 10.12 -20.85 19.03
N LEU A 215 10.79 -19.77 18.63
CA LEU A 215 11.06 -19.54 17.21
C LEU A 215 12.37 -20.22 16.78
N ASP A 216 12.33 -21.12 15.81
CA ASP A 216 13.53 -21.67 15.17
C ASP A 216 14.17 -20.60 14.26
N ASN A 217 15.27 -20.02 14.73
CA ASN A 217 15.99 -18.95 14.05
C ASN A 217 16.40 -19.33 12.61
N GLU A 218 16.76 -20.60 12.36
CA GLU A 218 17.22 -21.03 11.03
C GLU A 218 16.07 -21.03 10.01
N THR A 219 14.91 -21.55 10.39
CA THR A 219 13.73 -21.58 9.50
C THR A 219 13.21 -20.17 9.23
N VAL A 220 13.22 -19.30 10.25
CA VAL A 220 12.84 -17.88 10.11
C VAL A 220 13.78 -17.16 9.16
N GLU A 221 15.10 -17.36 9.31
CA GLU A 221 16.08 -16.74 8.43
C GLU A 221 15.82 -17.11 6.96
N LYS A 222 15.70 -18.41 6.68
CA LYS A 222 15.43 -18.90 5.32
C LYS A 222 14.14 -18.32 4.76
N ALA A 223 13.07 -18.28 5.56
CA ALA A 223 11.81 -17.70 5.12
C ALA A 223 11.93 -16.19 4.85
N LEU A 224 12.62 -15.45 5.71
CA LEU A 224 12.86 -14.02 5.52
C LEU A 224 13.70 -13.74 4.29
N GLN A 225 14.71 -14.54 3.98
CA GLN A 225 15.54 -14.34 2.79
C GLN A 225 14.73 -14.38 1.48
N THR A 226 13.62 -15.11 1.44
CA THR A 226 12.71 -15.18 0.28
C THR A 226 11.75 -13.99 0.15
N LEU A 227 11.69 -13.09 1.14
CA LEU A 227 10.81 -11.92 1.06
C LEU A 227 11.30 -10.88 0.03
N PRO A 228 10.39 -10.13 -0.60
CA PRO A 228 10.72 -9.11 -1.59
C PRO A 228 11.33 -7.84 -0.94
N TRP A 229 12.59 -7.94 -0.52
CA TRP A 229 13.33 -6.88 0.17
C TRP A 229 13.64 -5.66 -0.70
N GLU A 230 13.47 -5.74 -2.02
CA GLU A 230 13.78 -4.68 -3.00
C GLU A 230 13.13 -3.34 -2.64
N THR A 231 12.04 -3.40 -1.88
CA THR A 231 11.22 -2.24 -1.57
C THR A 231 11.57 -1.55 -0.25
N ILE A 232 12.50 -2.11 0.54
CA ILE A 232 12.90 -1.60 1.85
C ILE A 232 14.33 -1.08 1.78
N SER A 233 14.64 -0.04 2.56
CA SER A 233 16.03 0.41 2.71
C SER A 233 16.93 -0.70 3.28
N PRO A 234 18.19 -0.86 2.81
CA PRO A 234 19.13 -1.83 3.36
C PRO A 234 19.32 -1.73 4.89
N LYS A 235 19.23 -0.50 5.43
CA LYS A 235 19.30 -0.24 6.87
C LYS A 235 18.14 -0.87 7.64
N GLN A 236 16.91 -0.70 7.16
CA GLN A 236 15.73 -1.32 7.78
C GLN A 236 15.78 -2.85 7.67
N LYS A 237 16.24 -3.40 6.53
CA LYS A 237 16.48 -4.84 6.40
C LYS A 237 17.45 -5.31 7.49
N GLN A 238 18.61 -4.67 7.63
CA GLN A 238 19.58 -5.02 8.68
C GLN A 238 19.01 -4.90 10.10
N GLN A 239 18.17 -3.90 10.37
CA GLN A 239 17.48 -3.75 11.66
C GLN A 239 16.51 -4.89 11.94
N ILE A 240 15.74 -5.34 10.95
CA ILE A 240 14.83 -6.50 11.06
C ILE A 240 15.61 -7.76 11.38
N PHE A 241 16.67 -8.05 10.62
CA PHE A 241 17.52 -9.22 10.88
C PHE A 241 18.14 -9.13 12.26
N LYS A 242 18.78 -8.01 12.61
CA LYS A 242 19.39 -7.82 13.93
C LYS A 242 18.39 -8.02 15.08
N PHE A 243 17.18 -7.47 14.95
CA PHE A 243 16.16 -7.63 15.99
C PHE A 243 15.74 -9.10 16.15
N LEU A 244 15.49 -9.80 15.05
CA LEU A 244 15.04 -11.19 15.10
C LEU A 244 16.09 -12.15 15.68
N PHE A 245 17.38 -11.95 15.39
CA PHE A 245 18.46 -12.80 15.92
C PHE A 245 18.98 -12.39 17.30
N THR A 246 18.53 -11.27 17.87
CA THR A 246 18.88 -10.87 19.25
C THR A 246 17.82 -11.25 20.26
N LEU A 247 16.68 -11.78 19.82
CA LEU A 247 15.66 -12.32 20.70
C LEU A 247 16.21 -13.58 21.38
N PRO A 248 16.05 -13.73 22.71
CA PRO A 248 16.46 -14.95 23.40
C PRO A 248 15.66 -16.13 22.85
N SER A 249 16.38 -17.17 22.42
CA SER A 249 15.85 -18.46 21.98
C SER A 249 15.35 -19.30 23.15
#